data_AF-A0A2N9VW24-F1
#
_entry.id   AF-A0A2N9VW24-F1
#
_cell.length_a   1.000
_cell.length_b   1.000
_cell.length_c   1.000
_cell.angle_alpha   90.00
_cell.angle_beta   90.00
_cell.angle_gamma   90.00
#
_symmetry.space_group_name_H-M   'P 1'
#
loop_
_entity.id
_entity.type
_entity.pdbx_description
1 polymer ?
#
loop_
_entity_poly.entity_id
_entity_poly.type
_entity_poly.pdbx_seq_one_letter_code
_entity_poly.pdbx_strand_id
1 'polypeptide(L)'
;MTCTESQHHVHKLKSEPEVVSRAEIASGYVNRMIEVESHGWGDVFPAMERLGVRYRLSFWTLNHLRKRRAKTVDDNTFLRIRAAYLDFCERQIANLTHELEVERSINPDAHMEDFEREASQLLAKVREAKETSKVRKA
;
A
#
# COMPACT_ATOMS: atom_id res chain seq x y z
N MET A 1 -31.12 9.50 11.19
CA MET A 1 -29.70 9.66 10.82
C MET A 1 -29.15 8.28 10.52
N THR A 2 -29.20 7.87 9.26
CA THR A 2 -28.81 6.53 8.82
C THR A 2 -27.33 6.52 8.49
N CYS A 3 -26.58 5.81 9.35
CA CYS A 3 -25.17 5.49 9.19
C CYS A 3 -24.99 4.77 7.84
N THR A 4 -24.29 5.40 6.89
CA THR A 4 -24.03 4.82 5.57
C THR A 4 -22.79 3.93 5.68
N GLU A 5 -23.08 2.67 5.96
CA GLU A 5 -22.35 1.44 5.66
C GLU A 5 -20.94 1.58 5.08
N SER A 6 -19.95 1.10 5.84
CA SER A 6 -18.57 0.81 5.47
C SER A 6 -18.41 -0.31 4.41
N GLN A 7 -19.30 -0.39 3.42
CA GLN A 7 -19.40 -1.49 2.44
C GLN A 7 -18.54 -1.31 1.18
N HIS A 8 -17.55 -0.42 1.17
CA HIS A 8 -16.77 -0.15 -0.05
C HIS A 8 -15.44 -0.91 -0.21
N HIS A 9 -15.10 -1.89 0.63
CA HIS A 9 -13.79 -2.56 0.54
C HIS A 9 -13.76 -4.08 0.34
N VAL A 10 -14.90 -4.74 0.10
CA VAL A 10 -14.90 -6.21 -0.10
C VAL A 10 -15.26 -6.63 -1.54
N HIS A 11 -15.64 -5.70 -2.42
CA HIS A 11 -15.98 -6.10 -3.78
C HIS A 11 -14.78 -6.16 -4.73
N LYS A 12 -14.46 -7.41 -5.12
CA LYS A 12 -13.83 -7.87 -6.37
C LYS A 12 -12.42 -8.48 -6.22
N LEU A 13 -12.31 -9.52 -5.39
CA LEU A 13 -11.22 -10.53 -5.45
C LEU A 13 -11.61 -11.81 -6.22
N LYS A 14 -12.77 -11.83 -6.88
CA LYS A 14 -13.18 -12.91 -7.78
C LYS A 14 -13.40 -12.36 -9.18
N SER A 15 -12.31 -12.23 -9.92
CA SER A 15 -12.32 -12.24 -11.38
C SER A 15 -11.23 -13.21 -11.82
N GLU A 16 -11.56 -14.04 -12.80
CA GLU A 16 -10.68 -14.98 -13.51
C GLU A 16 -9.33 -14.31 -13.87
N PRO A 17 -8.23 -15.05 -14.13
CA PRO A 17 -6.94 -14.45 -14.44
C PRO A 17 -6.98 -13.77 -15.82
N GLU A 18 -7.60 -12.58 -15.86
CA GLU A 18 -7.36 -11.58 -16.88
C GLU A 18 -5.85 -11.34 -16.87
N VAL A 19 -5.21 -11.39 -18.05
CA VAL A 19 -3.77 -11.14 -18.17
C VAL A 19 -3.53 -9.66 -17.89
N VAL A 20 -3.47 -9.30 -16.61
CA VAL A 20 -3.31 -7.92 -16.16
C VAL A 20 -1.91 -7.46 -16.55
N SER A 21 -1.84 -6.38 -17.30
CA SER A 21 -0.57 -5.80 -17.72
C SER A 21 0.23 -5.28 -16.53
N ARG A 22 1.56 -5.26 -16.63
CA ARG A 22 2.43 -4.65 -15.60
C ARG A 22 2.06 -3.19 -15.31
N ALA A 23 1.61 -2.46 -16.33
CA ALA A 23 1.17 -1.08 -16.22
C ALA A 23 -0.10 -0.95 -15.35
N GLU A 24 -1.06 -1.85 -15.51
CA GLU A 24 -2.26 -1.90 -14.68
C GLU A 24 -1.94 -2.28 -13.23
N ILE A 25 -1.06 -3.25 -13.02
CA ILE A 25 -0.60 -3.63 -11.67
C ILE A 25 0.10 -2.44 -10.99
N ALA A 26 1.02 -1.77 -11.68
CA ALA A 26 1.71 -0.59 -11.16
C ALA A 26 0.74 0.55 -10.85
N SER A 27 -0.26 0.77 -11.71
CA SER A 27 -1.33 1.75 -11.47
C SER A 27 -2.14 1.41 -10.23
N GLY A 28 -2.44 0.12 -10.02
CA GLY A 28 -3.10 -0.37 -8.81
C GLY A 28 -2.30 -0.08 -7.54
N TYR A 29 -0.99 -0.32 -7.53
CA TYR A 29 -0.13 0.03 -6.39
C TYR A 29 -0.11 1.54 -6.12
N VAL A 30 0.08 2.35 -7.17
CA VAL A 30 0.12 3.81 -7.04
C VAL A 30 -1.19 4.37 -6.50
N ASN A 31 -2.33 3.91 -7.03
CA ASN A 31 -3.64 4.38 -6.57
C ASN A 31 -3.87 4.08 -5.10
N ARG A 32 -3.57 2.87 -4.64
CA ARG A 32 -3.72 2.51 -3.22
C ARG A 32 -2.82 3.35 -2.31
N MET A 33 -1.56 3.59 -2.71
CA MET A 33 -0.67 4.45 -1.92
C MET A 33 -1.23 5.88 -1.84
N ILE A 34 -1.76 6.42 -2.95
CA ILE A 34 -2.33 7.77 -2.98
C ILE A 34 -3.61 7.85 -2.15
N GLU A 35 -4.52 6.87 -2.28
CA GLU A 35 -5.78 6.81 -1.54
C GLU A 35 -5.53 6.86 -0.03
N VAL A 36 -4.58 6.07 0.47
CA VAL A 36 -4.27 6.02 1.90
C VAL A 36 -3.46 7.22 2.37
N GLU A 37 -2.54 7.75 1.55
CA GLU A 37 -1.76 8.94 1.90
C GLU A 37 -2.60 10.23 1.84
N SER A 38 -3.72 10.24 1.11
CA SER A 38 -4.59 11.41 0.96
C SER A 38 -5.55 11.59 2.13
N HIS A 39 -5.61 12.79 2.69
CA HIS A 39 -6.42 13.14 3.87
C HIS A 39 -7.74 13.84 3.52
N GLY A 40 -8.19 13.80 2.26
CA GLY A 40 -9.47 14.37 1.84
C GLY A 40 -9.41 15.16 0.52
N TRP A 41 -10.42 16.02 0.33
CA TRP A 41 -10.62 16.73 -0.93
C TRP A 41 -9.44 17.66 -1.25
N GLY A 42 -8.87 17.53 -2.45
CA GLY A 42 -7.72 18.33 -2.89
C GLY A 42 -6.34 17.83 -2.44
N ASP A 43 -6.25 16.85 -1.53
CA ASP A 43 -4.95 16.38 -1.00
C ASP A 43 -4.25 15.35 -1.92
N VAL A 44 -4.83 15.02 -3.08
CA VAL A 44 -4.25 14.04 -4.02
C VAL A 44 -2.88 14.50 -4.55
N PHE A 45 -2.72 15.78 -4.87
CA PHE A 45 -1.44 16.30 -5.39
C PHE A 45 -0.36 16.37 -4.32
N PRO A 46 -0.62 16.96 -3.13
CA PRO A 46 0.34 16.90 -2.03
C PRO A 46 0.67 15.47 -1.59
N ALA A 47 -0.30 14.54 -1.58
CA ALA A 47 -0.04 13.13 -1.31
C ALA A 47 0.95 12.51 -2.31
N MET A 48 0.78 12.79 -3.61
CA MET A 48 1.76 12.35 -4.62
C MET A 48 3.14 12.96 -4.41
N GLU A 49 3.24 14.22 -3.97
CA GLU A 49 4.52 14.84 -3.64
C GLU A 49 5.19 14.17 -2.45
N ARG A 50 4.46 13.91 -1.36
CA ARG A 50 4.96 13.18 -0.19
C ARG A 50 5.46 11.79 -0.57
N LEU A 51 4.69 11.04 -1.36
CA LEU A 51 5.09 9.73 -1.88
C LEU A 51 6.30 9.82 -2.80
N GLY A 52 6.35 10.85 -3.66
CA GLY A 52 7.45 11.08 -4.59
C GLY A 52 8.78 11.33 -3.87
N VAL A 53 8.77 12.17 -2.83
CA VAL A 53 9.93 12.42 -1.97
C VAL A 53 10.34 11.16 -1.22
N ARG A 54 9.38 10.47 -0.60
CA ARG A 54 9.64 9.28 0.24
C ARG A 54 10.25 8.12 -0.56
N TYR A 55 9.69 7.82 -1.72
CA TYR A 55 10.06 6.65 -2.53
C TYR A 55 10.92 6.99 -3.75
N ARG A 56 11.32 8.26 -3.89
CA ARG A 56 12.08 8.77 -5.04
C ARG A 56 11.39 8.45 -6.37
N LEU A 57 10.07 8.64 -6.43
CA LEU A 57 9.27 8.47 -7.64
C LEU A 57 8.94 9.85 -8.21
N SER A 58 9.03 10.01 -9.53
CA SER A 58 8.67 11.29 -10.14
C SER A 58 7.17 11.54 -10.02
N PHE A 59 6.79 12.80 -9.76
CA PHE A 59 5.39 13.21 -9.74
C PHE A 59 4.66 12.82 -11.04
N TRP A 60 5.31 13.00 -12.20
CA TRP A 60 4.73 12.65 -13.50
C TRP A 60 4.51 11.15 -13.66
N THR A 61 5.43 10.31 -13.17
CA THR A 61 5.24 8.85 -13.14
C THR A 61 3.99 8.49 -12.35
N LEU A 62 3.84 9.04 -11.13
CA LEU A 62 2.68 8.80 -10.27
C LEU A 62 1.38 9.28 -10.94
N ASN A 63 1.36 10.50 -11.47
CA ASN A 63 0.18 11.07 -12.11
C ASN A 63 -0.23 10.35 -13.40
N HIS A 64 0.73 9.87 -14.21
CA HIS A 64 0.45 9.10 -15.42
C HIS A 64 -0.14 7.73 -15.10
N LEU A 65 0.38 7.03 -14.09
CA LEU A 65 -0.16 5.76 -13.62
C LEU A 65 -1.55 5.96 -13.01
N ARG A 66 -1.71 6.97 -12.16
CA ARG A 66 -3.00 7.31 -11.54
C ARG A 66 -4.09 7.58 -12.58
N LYS A 67 -3.76 8.37 -13.62
CA LYS A 67 -4.68 8.67 -14.73
C LYS A 67 -4.79 7.54 -15.77
N ARG A 68 -4.15 6.38 -15.54
CA ARG A 68 -4.09 5.24 -16.47
C ARG A 68 -3.64 5.61 -17.88
N ARG A 69 -2.73 6.60 -18.00
CA ARG A 69 -2.18 7.04 -19.29
C ARG A 69 -0.97 6.22 -19.74
N ALA A 70 -0.32 5.52 -18.83
CA ALA A 70 0.79 4.62 -19.14
C ALA A 70 0.24 3.30 -19.71
N LYS A 71 0.44 3.07 -21.02
CA LYS A 71 0.08 1.78 -21.67
C LYS A 71 1.08 0.67 -21.34
N THR A 72 2.33 1.04 -21.14
CA THR A 72 3.43 0.14 -20.77
C THR A 72 4.26 0.79 -19.67
N VAL A 73 4.95 -0.03 -18.89
CA VAL A 73 5.90 0.39 -17.85
C VAL A 73 7.14 -0.46 -18.01
N ASP A 74 8.31 0.16 -18.02
CA ASP A 74 9.57 -0.55 -18.08
C ASP A 74 9.81 -1.37 -16.80
N ASP A 75 10.59 -2.43 -16.94
CA ASP A 75 10.82 -3.39 -15.86
C ASP A 75 11.43 -2.73 -14.61
N ASN A 76 12.34 -1.78 -14.80
CA ASN A 76 12.99 -1.09 -13.69
C ASN A 76 12.01 -0.17 -12.94
N THR A 77 11.18 0.60 -13.65
CA THR A 77 10.12 1.41 -13.06
C THR A 77 9.09 0.55 -12.34
N PHE A 78 8.68 -0.57 -12.93
CA PHE A 78 7.76 -1.51 -12.28
C PHE A 78 8.35 -2.05 -10.97
N LEU A 79 9.61 -2.50 -10.97
CA LEU A 79 10.29 -3.00 -9.78
C LEU A 79 10.42 -1.92 -8.70
N ARG A 80 10.72 -0.67 -9.07
CA ARG A 80 10.79 0.45 -8.13
C ARG A 80 9.43 0.74 -7.47
N ILE A 81 8.36 0.76 -8.27
CA ILE A 81 7.00 0.97 -7.75
C ILE A 81 6.58 -0.18 -6.84
N ARG A 82 6.88 -1.42 -7.23
CA ARG A 82 6.61 -2.59 -6.39
C ARG A 82 7.37 -2.54 -5.06
N ALA A 83 8.65 -2.16 -5.09
CA ALA A 83 9.45 -2.02 -3.86
C ALA A 83 8.91 -0.90 -2.96
N ALA A 84 8.51 0.23 -3.55
CA ALA A 84 7.87 1.33 -2.83
C ALA A 84 6.56 0.88 -2.18
N TYR A 85 5.74 0.10 -2.88
CA TYR A 85 4.49 -0.43 -2.34
C TYR A 85 4.72 -1.42 -1.18
N LEU A 86 5.75 -2.26 -1.25
CA LEU A 86 6.08 -3.17 -0.15
C LEU A 86 6.60 -2.41 1.08
N ASP A 87 7.42 -1.37 0.89
CA ASP A 87 7.84 -0.48 1.98
C ASP A 87 6.66 0.28 2.59
N PHE A 88 5.73 0.72 1.75
CA PHE A 88 4.46 1.32 2.19
C PHE A 88 3.65 0.36 3.07
N CYS A 89 3.47 -0.90 2.65
CA CYS A 89 2.80 -1.91 3.46
C CYS A 89 3.50 -2.16 4.80
N GLU A 90 4.84 -2.23 4.81
CA GLU A 90 5.63 -2.37 6.04
C GLU A 90 5.37 -1.21 7.02
N ARG A 91 5.31 0.04 6.53
CA ARG A 91 4.99 1.20 7.35
C ARG A 91 3.58 1.16 7.92
N GLN A 92 2.60 0.74 7.13
CA GLN A 92 1.22 0.60 7.60
C GLN A 92 1.11 -0.44 8.72
N ILE A 93 1.82 -1.58 8.58
CA ILE A 93 1.85 -2.60 9.63
C ILE A 93 2.55 -2.07 10.87
N ALA A 94 3.67 -1.35 10.73
CA ALA A 94 4.37 -0.75 11.87
C ALA A 94 3.49 0.25 12.65
N ASN A 95 2.73 1.09 11.93
CA ASN A 95 1.77 1.99 12.56
C ASN A 95 0.69 1.20 13.31
N LEU A 96 0.11 0.16 12.68
CA LEU A 96 -0.90 -0.68 13.32
C LEU A 96 -0.36 -1.38 14.57
N THR A 97 0.86 -1.93 14.53
CA THR A 97 1.51 -2.53 15.69
C THR A 97 1.67 -1.51 16.82
N HIS A 98 2.08 -0.28 16.52
CA HIS A 98 2.20 0.77 17.51
C HIS A 98 0.84 1.13 18.16
N GLU A 99 -0.22 1.24 17.38
CA GLU A 99 -1.57 1.50 17.92
C GLU A 99 -2.05 0.36 18.84
N LEU A 100 -1.75 -0.89 18.50
CA LEU A 100 -2.05 -2.05 19.35
C LEU A 100 -1.28 -2.00 20.68
N GLU A 101 0.00 -1.63 20.63
CA GLU A 101 0.83 -1.45 21.85
C GLU A 101 0.30 -0.32 22.75
N VAL A 102 -0.16 0.78 22.16
CA VAL A 102 -0.79 1.89 22.88
C VAL A 102 -2.09 1.43 23.54
N GLU A 103 -2.97 0.75 22.81
CA GLU A 103 -4.24 0.24 23.36
C GLU A 103 -4.01 -0.74 24.50
N ARG A 104 -3.06 -1.67 24.36
CA ARG A 104 -2.69 -2.60 25.43
C ARG A 104 -2.16 -1.87 26.68
N SER A 105 -1.44 -0.77 26.49
CA SER A 105 -0.92 0.03 27.60
C SER A 105 -2.03 0.79 28.35
N ILE A 106 -3.10 1.18 27.64
CA ILE A 106 -4.26 1.87 28.20
C ILE A 106 -5.26 0.87 28.80
N ASN A 107 -5.43 -0.30 28.18
CA ASN A 107 -6.38 -1.33 28.54
C ASN A 107 -5.69 -2.71 28.63
N PRO A 108 -5.05 -3.03 29.77
CA PRO A 108 -4.33 -4.29 29.95
C PRO A 108 -5.22 -5.55 29.88
N ASP A 109 -6.54 -5.39 30.05
CA ASP A 109 -7.51 -6.50 29.98
C ASP A 109 -8.01 -6.74 28.54
N ALA A 110 -7.63 -5.88 27.58
CA ALA A 110 -7.88 -6.13 26.17
C ALA A 110 -6.98 -7.30 25.70
N HIS A 111 -7.59 -8.47 25.47
CA HIS A 111 -6.93 -9.64 24.89
C HIS A 111 -6.52 -9.36 23.42
N MET A 112 -5.41 -8.65 23.25
CA MET A 112 -4.90 -8.21 21.95
C MET A 112 -3.74 -9.07 21.42
N GLU A 113 -3.32 -10.10 22.17
CA GLU A 113 -2.15 -10.93 21.83
C GLU A 113 -2.29 -11.63 20.48
N ASP A 114 -3.51 -11.98 20.10
CA ASP A 114 -3.79 -12.59 18.80
C ASP A 114 -3.55 -11.62 17.64
N PHE A 115 -3.98 -10.35 17.78
CA PHE A 115 -3.77 -9.32 16.76
C PHE A 115 -2.29 -8.93 16.64
N GLU A 116 -1.57 -8.83 17.76
CA GLU A 116 -0.11 -8.58 17.76
C GLU A 116 0.65 -9.69 17.02
N ARG A 117 0.26 -10.95 17.25
CA ARG A 117 0.85 -12.11 16.59
C ARG A 117 0.58 -12.10 15.08
N GLU A 118 -0.65 -11.81 14.67
CA GLU A 118 -1.00 -11.71 13.25
C GLU A 118 -0.26 -10.57 12.54
N ALA A 119 -0.18 -9.39 13.16
CA ALA A 119 0.56 -8.25 12.62
C ALA A 119 2.06 -8.59 12.44
N SER A 120 2.66 -9.26 13.43
CA SER A 120 4.06 -9.70 13.38
C SER A 120 4.30 -10.71 12.24
N GLN A 121 3.40 -11.69 12.07
CA GLN A 121 3.49 -12.65 10.98
C GLN A 121 3.32 -11.99 9.60
N LEU A 122 2.42 -11.02 9.48
CA LEU A 122 2.20 -10.28 8.25
C LEU A 122 3.44 -9.44 7.89
N LEU A 123 4.04 -8.78 8.87
CA LEU A 123 5.29 -8.02 8.69
C LEU A 123 6.41 -8.90 8.16
N ALA A 124 6.59 -10.10 8.73
CA ALA A 124 7.60 -11.05 8.28
C ALA A 124 7.41 -11.44 6.80
N LYS A 125 6.17 -11.75 6.39
CA LYS A 125 5.83 -12.08 5.00
C LYS A 125 6.10 -10.92 4.05
N VAL A 126 5.80 -9.68 4.45
CA VAL A 126 6.08 -8.49 3.64
C VAL A 126 7.59 -8.29 3.46
N ARG A 127 8.38 -8.46 4.53
CA ARG A 127 9.84 -8.36 4.47
C ARG A 127 10.44 -9.42 3.56
N GLU A 128 9.99 -10.67 3.64
CA GLU A 128 10.44 -11.73 2.74
C GLU A 128 10.13 -11.42 1.27
N ALA A 129 8.91 -10.93 0.99
CA ALA A 129 8.52 -10.51 -0.35
C ALA A 129 9.39 -9.34 -0.87
N LYS A 130 9.76 -8.42 0.02
CA LYS A 130 10.64 -7.28 -0.27
C LYS A 130 12.05 -7.75 -0.59
N GLU A 131 12.63 -8.65 0.19
CA GLU A 131 13.95 -9.23 -0.09
C GLU A 131 13.97 -10.01 -1.41
N THR A 132 12.94 -10.83 -1.67
CA THR A 132 12.79 -11.52 -2.96
C THR A 132 12.72 -10.54 -4.13
N SER A 133 12.08 -9.38 -3.94
CA SER A 133 12.01 -8.34 -4.98
C SER A 133 13.36 -7.65 -5.25
N LYS A 134 14.22 -7.52 -4.23
CA LYS A 134 15.57 -6.97 -4.36
C LYS A 134 16.52 -7.93 -5.05
N VAL A 135 16.46 -9.22 -4.70
CA VAL A 135 17.32 -10.26 -5.30
C VAL A 135 17.09 -10.36 -6.81
N ARG A 136 15.86 -10.17 -7.30
CA ARG A 136 15.57 -10.15 -8.76
C ARG A 136 16.12 -8.93 -9.51
N LYS A 137 16.62 -7.92 -8.79
CA LYS A 137 17.20 -6.69 -9.35
C LYS A 137 18.74 -6.78 -9.47
N ALA A 138 19.37 -7.72 -8.76
CA ALA A 138 20.81 -8.01 -8.82
C ALA A 138 21.10 -9.00 -9.94
#